data_AF-A0A7Y7I8M1-F1
#
_entry.id   AF-A0A7Y7I8M1-F1
#
_cell.length_a   1.000
_cell.length_b   1.000
_cell.length_c   1.000
_cell.angle_alpha   90.00
_cell.angle_beta   90.00
_cell.angle_gamma   90.00
#
_symmetry.space_group_name_H-M   'P 1'
#
loop_
_entity.id
_entity.type
_entity.pdbx_description
1 polymer ?
#
loop_
_entity_poly.entity_id
_entity_poly.type
_entity_poly.pdbx_seq_one_letter_code
_entity_poly.pdbx_strand_id
1 'polypeptide(L)' 'MPRLANLPVRSTSPFLDDLPDAELYFLDGRHWLLETHLDEVVALMRDFLGRRHAPPG' A
#
# COMPACT_ATOMS: atom_id res chain seq x y z
N MET A 1 5.35 16.88 -9.83
CA MET A 1 5.56 16.20 -8.53
C MET A 1 5.07 17.08 -7.40
N PRO A 2 3.88 16.86 -6.82
CA PRO A 2 3.56 17.39 -5.50
C PRO A 2 3.72 16.30 -4.44
N ARG A 3 4.57 16.61 -3.46
CA ARG A 3 4.76 15.93 -2.19
C ARG A 3 3.61 16.36 -1.28
N LEU A 4 2.71 15.46 -0.90
CA LEU A 4 1.78 15.73 0.19
C LEU A 4 2.47 15.43 1.52
N ALA A 5 2.80 16.51 2.22
CA ALA A 5 3.33 16.53 3.56
C ALA A 5 2.19 16.53 4.59
N ASN A 6 2.43 15.82 5.69
CA ASN A 6 1.87 16.04 7.03
C ASN A 6 0.40 15.65 7.25
N LEU A 7 0.15 14.35 7.40
CA LEU A 7 -0.87 13.87 8.31
C LEU A 7 -0.32 13.96 9.75
N PRO A 8 -1.08 14.43 10.76
CA PRO A 8 -0.66 14.37 12.16
C PRO A 8 -0.38 12.91 12.52
N VAL A 9 0.57 12.67 13.43
CA VAL A 9 1.08 11.36 13.90
C VAL A 9 -0.01 10.43 14.51
N ARG A 10 -1.30 10.78 14.38
CA ARG A 10 -2.50 9.98 14.71
C ARG A 10 -3.65 10.19 13.70
N SER A 11 -3.36 10.21 12.41
CA SER A 11 -4.38 9.81 11.42
C SER A 11 -3.81 8.68 10.57
N THR A 12 -3.28 7.71 11.30
CA THR A 12 -3.08 6.35 10.86
C THR A 12 -4.48 5.81 10.59
N SER A 13 -4.77 5.39 9.36
CA SER A 13 -6.09 4.83 9.02
C SER A 13 -6.52 3.82 10.09
N PRO A 14 -7.82 3.67 10.45
CA PRO A 14 -8.25 2.70 11.47
C PRO A 14 -7.64 1.30 11.25
N PHE A 15 -7.44 0.92 9.99
CA PHE A 15 -6.77 -0.34 9.61
C PHE A 15 -5.31 -0.45 10.06
N LEU A 16 -4.58 0.66 10.08
CA LEU A 16 -3.19 0.71 10.51
C LEU A 16 -3.06 0.80 12.04
N ASP A 17 -4.09 1.31 12.74
CA ASP A 17 -4.17 1.24 14.20
C ASP A 17 -4.37 -0.22 14.64
N ASP A 18 -5.18 -0.99 13.90
CA ASP A 18 -5.40 -2.42 14.14
C ASP A 18 -4.22 -3.30 13.67
N LEU A 19 -3.54 -2.91 12.59
CA LEU A 19 -2.43 -3.64 11.98
C LEU A 19 -1.22 -2.71 11.78
N PRO A 20 -0.36 -2.56 12.81
CA PRO A 20 0.75 -1.60 12.76
C PRO A 20 1.80 -1.90 11.68
N ASP A 21 1.90 -3.17 11.25
CA ASP A 21 2.83 -3.61 10.19
C ASP A 21 2.21 -3.63 8.79
N ALA A 22 0.96 -3.15 8.65
CA ALA A 22 0.30 -3.07 7.36
C ALA A 22 0.87 -1.89 6.53
N GLU A 23 0.92 -2.09 5.21
CA GLU A 23 1.37 -1.10 4.25
C GLU A 23 0.15 -0.53 3.52
N LEU A 24 0.00 0.80 3.47
CA LEU A 24 -1.13 1.49 2.83
C LEU A 24 -0.66 2.27 1.60
N TYR A 25 -1.24 1.96 0.45
CA TYR A 25 -0.95 2.60 -0.84
C TYR A 25 -2.21 3.27 -1.40
N PHE A 26 -2.09 4.52 -1.84
CA PHE A 26 -3.18 5.27 -2.48
C PHE A 26 -2.94 5.32 -3.98
N LEU A 27 -3.87 4.77 -4.75
CA LEU A 27 -3.83 4.69 -6.21
C LEU A 27 -5.06 5.41 -6.78
N ASP A 28 -4.91 6.14 -7.88
CA ASP A 28 -6.02 6.89 -8.52
C ASP A 28 -6.86 6.01 -9.46
N GLY A 29 -7.23 4.81 -8.99
CA GLY A 29 -8.05 3.85 -9.73
C GLY A 29 -9.56 3.98 -9.48
N ARG A 30 -9.95 4.77 -8.48
CA ARG A 30 -11.35 4.93 -8.03
C ARG A 30 -12.02 3.56 -7.88
N HIS A 31 -13.19 3.36 -8.52
CA HIS A 31 -13.96 2.13 -8.48
C HIS A 31 -13.39 1.00 -9.33
N TRP A 32 -12.51 1.32 -10.30
CA TRP A 32 -12.01 0.38 -11.31
C TRP A 32 -10.49 0.22 -11.18
N LEU A 33 -10.05 -0.01 -9.95
CA LEU A 33 -8.64 0.00 -9.59
C LEU A 33 -7.85 -1.07 -10.36
N LEU A 34 -8.40 -2.27 -10.49
CA LEU A 34 -7.72 -3.38 -11.16
C LEU A 34 -7.80 -3.28 -12.68
N GLU A 35 -8.73 -2.51 -13.22
CA GLU A 35 -8.86 -2.30 -14.66
C GLU A 35 -7.94 -1.18 -15.14
N THR A 36 -7.63 -0.21 -14.26
CA THR A 36 -6.84 0.97 -14.60
C THR A 36 -5.40 0.90 -14.10
N HIS A 37 -5.15 0.21 -12.98
CA HIS A 37 -3.85 0.16 -12.31
C HIS A 37 -3.44 -1.29 -11.97
N LEU A 38 -3.86 -2.27 -12.78
CA LEU A 38 -3.55 -3.68 -12.55
C LEU A 38 -2.06 -3.91 -12.31
N ASP A 39 -1.23 -3.40 -13.22
CA ASP A 39 0.21 -3.65 -13.21
C ASP A 39 0.86 -3.06 -11.97
N GLU A 40 0.42 -1.88 -11.54
CA GLU A 40 0.90 -1.22 -10.32
C GLU A 40 0.49 -2.00 -9.07
N VAL A 41 -0.77 -2.42 -8.97
CA VAL A 41 -1.25 -3.25 -7.85
C VAL A 41 -0.51 -4.58 -7.79
N VAL A 42 -0.35 -5.26 -8.92
CA VAL A 42 0.36 -6.55 -8.99
C VAL A 42 1.82 -6.39 -8.59
N ALA A 43 2.49 -5.32 -9.02
CA ALA A 43 3.87 -5.04 -8.63
C ALA A 43 3.98 -4.84 -7.11
N LEU A 44 3.12 -4.00 -6.52
CA LEU A 44 3.09 -3.76 -5.07
C LEU A 44 2.83 -5.05 -4.28
N MET A 45 1.86 -5.87 -4.71
CA MET A 45 1.54 -7.14 -4.04
C MET A 45 2.70 -8.14 -4.10
N ARG A 46 3.37 -8.27 -5.26
CA ARG A 46 4.50 -9.19 -5.42
C ARG A 46 5.70 -8.77 -4.57
N ASP A 47 5.98 -7.48 -4.53
CA ASP A 47 7.05 -6.91 -3.73
C ASP A 47 6.79 -7.10 -2.22
N PHE A 48 5.56 -6.83 -1.76
CA PHE A 48 5.15 -7.08 -0.38
C PHE A 48 5.32 -8.56 0.01
N LEU A 49 4.78 -9.49 -0.79
CA LEU A 49 4.90 -10.92 -0.52
C LEU A 49 6.35 -11.41 -0.59
N GLY A 50 7.13 -10.89 -1.54
CA GLY A 50 8.56 -11.18 -1.67
C GLY A 50 9.34 -10.81 -0.42
N ARG A 51 9.06 -9.65 0.19
CA ARG A 51 9.70 -9.25 1.46
C ARG A 51 9.25 -10.09 2.66
N ARG A 52 7.95 -10.40 2.75
CA ARG A 52 7.35 -11.05 3.94
C ARG A 52 7.51 -12.57 3.94
N HIS A 53 7.62 -13.18 2.76
CA HIS A 53 7.63 -14.63 2.59
C HIS A 53 8.79 -15.12 1.70
N ALA A 54 9.87 -14.33 1.55
CA ALA A 54 11.08 -14.84 0.94
C ALA A 54 11.48 -16.15 1.62
N PRO A 55 11.76 -17.23 0.86
CA PRO A 55 12.31 -18.43 1.45
C PRO A 55 13.63 -18.08 2.15
N PRO A 56 13.91 -18.63 3.34
CA PRO A 56 15.23 -18.50 3.94
C PRO A 56 16.25 -19.08 2.95
N GLY A 57 17.25 -18.27 2.61
CA GLY A 57 18.37 -18.67 1.76
C GLY A 57 19.25 -19.73 2.41
#